data_AF-A0A1M5CG80-F1
#
_entry.id   AF-A0A1M5CG80-F1
#
_cell.length_a   1.000
_cell.length_b   1.000
_cell.length_c   1.000
_cell.angle_alpha   90.00
_cell.angle_beta   90.00
_cell.angle_gamma   90.00
#
_symmetry.space_group_name_H-M   'P 1'
#
loop_
_entity.id
_entity.type
_entity.pdbx_description
1 polymer ?
#
loop_
_entity_poly.entity_id
_entity_poly.type
_entity_poly.pdbx_seq_one_letter_code
_entity_poly.pdbx_strand_id
1 'polypeptide(L)'
;MKKGLLLLLLTLTLHTVAQKNTNIWHFGAKAGLDFNTTQSFTSSNLGVINNVPKPIAGFFTTTEGCFSLSDKLSGELMMSSDGSTIYNKSGAIMANGSGLLGNSSSTSSGIVVPFPGNRNLYYVFTVSDVTAARNGINYSIVDMTLNSGLGGVDPARKNINLSLGTSGYTKTDVAENIAAIQHTNGTDYWLVSRFRNVILVWQISASGVSEPTVYTTGHSVGVHPYPVGGGIGYLKFNSDGSKFLFFDHLYAAGTKSWLTIADFDRSTGTVSNIKERTATEFGSPYALEFSISGEYVYVTTVEYGSANGLYLAKVSDIENLSVATIPVTKLANDISCVQMGADGRIYGIAYNSRNLYIVLNPDSGNGEVALLANYLLSGTAGRYGLPVFAVSFFKSEPVQSKEIICAGISNTYKITVSLGGIARLATLKWNFGDGTIITETLPAGSASGTYSYNHTYASTGTYTVSVIPGIDDGDGIVYEDADKVSEKTFDVVDCSIISNRMIRRDVKRD
;
A
#
# COMPACT_ATOMS: atom_id res chain seq x y z
N MET A 1 32.14 27.98 -40.58
CA MET A 1 32.13 27.79 -39.12
C MET A 1 30.83 28.38 -38.57
N LYS A 2 29.93 27.53 -38.04
CA LYS A 2 28.68 27.84 -37.28
C LYS A 2 27.61 26.75 -37.58
N LYS A 3 27.86 25.52 -37.13
CA LYS A 3 26.85 24.44 -37.03
C LYS A 3 27.20 23.54 -35.84
N GLY A 4 27.26 24.15 -34.66
CA GLY A 4 27.67 23.47 -33.44
C GLY A 4 27.08 24.16 -32.22
N LEU A 5 25.75 24.32 -32.19
CA LEU A 5 25.05 24.76 -30.99
C LEU A 5 23.55 24.41 -31.05
N LEU A 6 23.22 23.18 -31.45
CA LEU A 6 21.85 22.67 -31.38
C LEU A 6 21.80 21.17 -31.05
N LEU A 7 22.75 20.70 -30.25
CA LEU A 7 22.80 19.31 -29.76
C LEU A 7 23.24 19.24 -28.30
N LEU A 8 22.85 20.23 -27.49
CA LEU A 8 23.13 20.28 -26.05
C LEU A 8 21.89 20.70 -25.23
N LEU A 9 20.69 20.43 -25.75
CA LEU A 9 19.42 20.76 -25.08
C LEU A 9 18.39 19.62 -25.15
N LEU A 10 18.81 18.38 -25.40
CA LEU A 10 17.92 17.22 -25.46
C LEU A 10 18.39 16.03 -24.59
N THR A 11 19.08 16.33 -23.50
CA THR A 11 19.32 15.39 -22.39
C THR A 11 18.78 16.00 -21.10
N LEU A 12 17.55 16.50 -21.11
CA LEU A 12 16.73 16.48 -19.91
C LEU A 12 16.14 15.08 -19.85
N THR A 13 16.77 14.19 -19.08
CA THR A 13 16.11 12.98 -18.63
C THR A 13 14.88 13.42 -17.85
N LEU A 14 13.70 13.18 -18.44
CA LEU A 14 12.45 13.22 -17.68
C LEU A 14 12.59 12.17 -16.60
N HIS A 15 12.79 12.61 -15.36
CA HIS A 15 12.79 11.73 -14.21
C HIS A 15 11.34 11.29 -14.04
N THR A 16 11.04 10.04 -14.37
CA THR A 16 9.79 9.39 -14.01
C THR A 16 9.80 9.22 -12.49
N VAL A 17 8.77 9.73 -11.81
CA VAL A 17 8.74 9.81 -10.36
C VAL A 17 7.65 8.88 -9.85
N ALA A 18 8.04 7.78 -9.20
CA ALA A 18 7.10 6.93 -8.47
C ALA A 18 6.50 7.71 -7.28
N GLN A 19 5.39 7.24 -6.68
CA GLN A 19 4.97 7.76 -5.36
C GLN A 19 5.90 7.20 -4.29
N LYS A 20 6.95 7.96 -3.97
CA LYS A 20 8.03 7.48 -3.10
C LYS A 20 7.75 7.67 -1.61
N ASN A 21 6.50 7.88 -1.20
CA ASN A 21 6.11 8.20 0.18
C ASN A 21 6.54 7.13 1.20
N THR A 22 6.77 5.91 0.73
CA THR A 22 7.15 4.75 1.53
C THR A 22 8.59 4.29 1.22
N ASN A 23 9.44 5.12 0.61
CA ASN A 23 10.77 4.68 0.18
C ASN A 23 11.82 4.58 1.29
N ILE A 24 11.62 5.22 2.44
CA ILE A 24 12.51 5.08 3.60
C ILE A 24 11.75 4.44 4.75
N TRP A 25 12.28 3.32 5.24
CA TRP A 25 11.74 2.57 6.37
C TRP A 25 12.70 2.65 7.54
N HIS A 26 12.22 3.08 8.71
CA HIS A 26 12.93 2.98 9.99
C HIS A 26 12.14 2.12 10.96
N PHE A 27 12.78 1.11 11.55
CA PHE A 27 12.10 0.11 12.38
C PHE A 27 13.04 -0.61 13.35
N GLY A 28 12.44 -1.40 14.25
CA GLY A 28 13.14 -2.31 15.15
C GLY A 28 14.23 -1.64 15.98
N ALA A 29 15.38 -2.29 16.11
CA ALA A 29 16.54 -1.73 16.81
C ALA A 29 17.42 -0.94 15.82
N LYS A 30 17.05 0.33 15.55
CA LYS A 30 17.76 1.25 14.64
C LYS A 30 18.04 0.68 13.25
N ALA A 31 17.19 -0.24 12.77
CA ALA A 31 17.30 -0.78 11.43
C ALA A 31 16.53 0.11 10.44
N GLY A 32 16.86 -0.03 9.16
CA GLY A 32 16.10 0.60 8.11
C GLY A 32 16.43 0.06 6.72
N LEU A 33 15.56 0.41 5.78
CA LEU A 33 15.68 0.10 4.35
C LEU A 33 15.46 1.37 3.53
N ASP A 34 16.29 1.57 2.51
CA ASP A 34 16.17 2.64 1.52
C ASP A 34 15.85 2.04 0.16
N PHE A 35 14.67 2.36 -0.37
CA PHE A 35 14.20 1.91 -1.68
C PHE A 35 14.59 2.86 -2.81
N ASN A 36 15.18 4.03 -2.51
CA ASN A 36 15.73 4.91 -3.54
C ASN A 36 17.04 4.38 -4.12
N THR A 37 17.77 3.59 -3.34
CA THR A 37 19.00 2.96 -3.76
C THR A 37 18.92 1.45 -3.56
N THR A 38 19.13 0.71 -4.64
CA THR A 38 19.04 -0.75 -4.62
C THR A 38 20.37 -1.42 -4.92
N GLN A 39 20.53 -2.66 -4.47
CA GLN A 39 21.70 -3.49 -4.72
C GLN A 39 21.32 -4.94 -5.00
N SER A 40 22.20 -5.69 -5.66
CA SER A 40 22.06 -7.14 -5.76
C SER A 40 22.66 -7.82 -4.52
N PHE A 41 22.04 -8.91 -4.06
CA PHE A 41 22.51 -9.68 -2.92
C PHE A 41 22.28 -11.18 -3.13
N THR A 42 23.26 -12.01 -2.76
CA THR A 42 23.12 -13.47 -2.84
C THR A 42 22.31 -14.00 -1.67
N SER A 43 21.07 -14.40 -1.94
CA SER A 43 20.21 -15.11 -1.01
C SER A 43 20.83 -16.45 -0.60
N SER A 44 20.53 -16.86 0.64
CA SER A 44 20.96 -18.14 1.20
C SER A 44 20.24 -19.35 0.57
N ASN A 45 19.13 -19.15 -0.15
CA ASN A 45 18.31 -20.24 -0.67
C ASN A 45 17.90 -20.14 -2.15
N LEU A 46 17.99 -18.98 -2.80
CA LEU A 46 17.46 -18.75 -4.17
C LEU A 46 18.45 -18.09 -5.14
N GLY A 47 19.72 -17.93 -4.75
CA GLY A 47 20.74 -17.30 -5.61
C GLY A 47 20.73 -15.77 -5.55
N VAL A 48 21.14 -15.10 -6.63
CA VAL A 48 21.26 -13.64 -6.64
C VAL A 48 19.90 -12.97 -6.77
N ILE A 49 19.53 -12.16 -5.79
CA ILE A 49 18.34 -11.32 -5.81
C ILE A 49 18.76 -9.92 -6.21
N ASN A 50 18.17 -9.39 -7.27
CA ASN A 50 18.45 -8.04 -7.77
C ASN A 50 17.51 -7.01 -7.14
N ASN A 51 17.90 -5.73 -7.26
CA ASN A 51 17.11 -4.57 -6.86
C ASN A 51 16.69 -4.57 -5.38
N VAL A 52 17.43 -5.20 -4.47
CA VAL A 52 17.09 -5.23 -3.04
C VAL A 52 17.36 -3.84 -2.43
N PRO A 53 16.42 -3.26 -1.64
CA PRO A 53 16.59 -1.95 -1.01
C PRO A 53 17.76 -1.93 -0.05
N LYS A 54 18.61 -0.91 -0.14
CA LYS A 54 19.85 -0.82 0.64
C LYS A 54 19.55 -0.74 2.15
N PRO A 55 20.28 -1.47 3.01
CA PRO A 55 20.11 -1.35 4.45
C PRO A 55 20.71 -0.03 4.94
N ILE A 56 19.98 0.67 5.80
CA ILE A 56 20.37 1.93 6.44
C ILE A 56 20.20 1.85 7.96
N ALA A 57 20.67 2.88 8.67
CA ALA A 57 20.47 3.00 10.12
C ALA A 57 19.28 3.91 10.40
N GLY A 58 18.33 3.41 11.20
CA GLY A 58 17.20 4.18 11.70
C GLY A 58 17.55 5.01 12.95
N PHE A 59 16.66 5.93 13.32
CA PHE A 59 16.91 6.91 14.39
C PHE A 59 16.53 6.44 15.79
N PHE A 60 15.67 5.43 15.91
CA PHE A 60 15.09 4.98 17.17
C PHE A 60 15.13 3.46 17.32
N THR A 61 14.87 3.01 18.53
CA THR A 61 14.58 1.61 18.84
C THR A 61 13.12 1.50 19.22
N THR A 62 12.36 0.64 18.54
CA THR A 62 10.97 0.29 18.87
C THR A 62 10.83 -1.24 18.95
N THR A 63 9.90 -1.72 19.76
CA THR A 63 9.62 -3.16 19.89
C THR A 63 8.67 -3.63 18.79
N GLU A 64 7.64 -2.83 18.51
CA GLU A 64 6.55 -3.17 17.60
C GLU A 64 6.34 -2.02 16.61
N GLY A 65 5.26 -1.26 16.80
CA GLY A 65 4.80 -0.26 15.86
C GLY A 65 5.78 0.89 15.62
N CYS A 66 5.75 1.36 14.39
CA CYS A 66 6.39 2.58 13.93
C CYS A 66 5.69 3.07 12.65
N PHE A 67 6.02 4.28 12.23
CA PHE A 67 5.69 4.78 10.90
C PHE A 67 6.84 5.59 10.33
N SER A 68 6.86 5.72 9.01
CA SER A 68 7.80 6.56 8.27
C SER A 68 7.06 7.26 7.15
N LEU A 69 7.55 8.42 6.75
CA LEU A 69 7.07 9.15 5.59
C LEU A 69 8.26 9.71 4.85
N SER A 70 8.30 9.44 3.57
CA SER A 70 9.25 10.02 2.63
C SER A 70 8.55 11.05 1.76
N ASP A 71 9.33 11.98 1.23
CA ASP A 71 8.89 12.94 0.26
C ASP A 71 8.49 12.20 -1.01
N LYS A 72 7.30 12.51 -1.50
CA LYS A 72 6.68 11.78 -2.59
C LYS A 72 7.48 11.84 -3.89
N LEU A 73 8.23 12.92 -4.12
CA LEU A 73 8.95 13.15 -5.37
C LEU A 73 10.38 12.62 -5.31
N SER A 74 11.12 13.01 -4.27
CA SER A 74 12.51 12.62 -4.11
C SER A 74 12.65 11.21 -3.56
N GLY A 75 11.72 10.81 -2.68
CA GLY A 75 11.82 9.63 -1.83
C GLY A 75 12.70 9.81 -0.61
N GLU A 76 13.20 11.03 -0.38
CA GLU A 76 13.97 11.35 0.82
C GLU A 76 13.08 11.29 2.05
N LEU A 77 13.62 10.86 3.19
CA LEU A 77 12.87 10.82 4.43
C LEU A 77 12.36 12.24 4.79
N MET A 78 11.10 12.35 5.20
CA MET A 78 10.56 13.57 5.82
C MET A 78 10.49 13.42 7.34
N MET A 79 9.94 12.29 7.79
CA MET A 79 9.80 11.98 9.21
C MET A 79 9.69 10.48 9.47
N SER A 80 10.08 10.06 10.68
CA SER A 80 9.88 8.69 11.17
C SER A 80 9.62 8.72 12.68
N SER A 81 8.91 7.72 13.20
CA SER A 81 8.48 7.72 14.60
C SER A 81 8.25 6.31 15.13
N ASP A 82 8.45 6.14 16.42
CA ASP A 82 8.06 4.97 17.20
C ASP A 82 6.63 5.08 17.79
N GLY A 83 5.92 6.16 17.46
CA GLY A 83 4.58 6.51 17.98
C GLY A 83 4.61 7.47 19.17
N SER A 84 5.74 7.62 19.86
CA SER A 84 5.92 8.53 21.00
C SER A 84 6.74 9.79 20.65
N THR A 85 7.67 9.65 19.70
CA THR A 85 8.60 10.71 19.28
C THR A 85 8.77 10.73 17.77
N ILE A 86 8.48 11.88 17.15
CA ILE A 86 8.75 12.12 15.72
C ILE A 86 10.17 12.65 15.55
N TYR A 87 10.92 11.99 14.68
CA TYR A 87 12.21 12.42 14.19
C TYR A 87 12.07 13.00 12.78
N ASN A 88 12.74 14.11 12.51
CA ASN A 88 12.80 14.71 11.19
C ASN A 88 13.83 13.99 10.29
N LYS A 89 13.96 14.45 9.05
CA LYS A 89 14.90 13.90 8.07
C LYS A 89 16.37 13.86 8.49
N SER A 90 16.80 14.72 9.42
CA SER A 90 18.19 14.73 9.91
C SER A 90 18.40 13.81 11.11
N GLY A 91 17.38 13.08 11.56
CA GLY A 91 17.41 12.24 12.75
C GLY A 91 17.33 12.99 14.07
N ALA A 92 17.07 14.30 14.03
CA ALA A 92 16.79 15.09 15.23
C ALA A 92 15.31 14.94 15.60
N ILE A 93 14.99 15.06 16.89
CA ILE A 93 13.60 15.16 17.34
C ILE A 93 12.98 16.39 16.67
N MET A 94 11.86 16.19 15.97
CA MET A 94 11.11 17.25 15.32
C MET A 94 10.65 18.28 16.37
N ALA A 95 10.53 19.57 16.01
CA ALA A 95 10.07 20.58 16.96
C ALA A 95 8.71 20.18 17.55
N ASN A 96 8.59 20.14 18.88
CA ASN A 96 7.42 19.63 19.63
C ASN A 96 7.06 18.16 19.34
N GLY A 97 7.95 17.38 18.72
CA GLY A 97 7.71 16.02 18.25
C GLY A 97 7.77 14.93 19.31
N SER A 98 8.22 15.22 20.53
CA SER A 98 8.25 14.27 21.66
C SER A 98 6.96 14.28 22.50
N GLY A 99 6.71 13.22 23.26
CA GLY A 99 5.55 13.17 24.17
C GLY A 99 4.22 13.03 23.44
N LEU A 100 4.22 12.34 22.30
CA LEU A 100 2.99 11.85 21.69
C LEU A 100 2.42 10.68 22.49
N LEU A 101 1.12 10.42 22.33
CA LEU A 101 0.40 9.44 23.14
C LEU A 101 0.33 8.03 22.53
N GLY A 102 1.18 7.72 21.54
CA GLY A 102 1.42 6.36 21.08
C GLY A 102 2.45 5.62 21.94
N ASN A 103 2.65 4.33 21.69
CA ASN A 103 3.69 3.56 22.38
C ASN A 103 4.41 2.58 21.44
N SER A 104 5.73 2.47 21.59
CA SER A 104 6.59 1.47 20.95
C SER A 104 6.20 -0.01 21.13
N SER A 105 5.39 -0.34 22.14
CA SER A 105 4.86 -1.70 22.34
C SER A 105 3.48 -1.90 21.72
N SER A 106 2.90 -0.88 21.10
CA SER A 106 1.64 -1.02 20.37
C SER A 106 1.91 -1.64 19.01
N THR A 107 1.16 -2.70 18.64
CA THR A 107 1.33 -3.38 17.34
C THR A 107 1.38 -2.40 16.16
N SER A 108 0.48 -1.42 16.15
CA SER A 108 0.49 -0.28 15.23
C SER A 108 0.49 1.03 16.00
N SER A 109 1.68 1.48 16.43
CA SER A 109 1.84 2.67 17.30
C SER A 109 1.45 4.00 16.67
N GLY A 110 1.31 4.06 15.35
CA GLY A 110 0.80 5.21 14.65
C GLY A 110 0.81 5.07 13.14
N ILE A 111 0.19 6.04 12.47
CA ILE A 111 0.12 6.13 11.01
C ILE A 111 0.07 7.61 10.63
N VAL A 112 0.71 7.96 9.52
CA VAL A 112 0.67 9.32 8.98
C VAL A 112 -0.25 9.39 7.77
N VAL A 113 -1.02 10.48 7.67
CA VAL A 113 -1.94 10.76 6.57
C VAL A 113 -1.73 12.21 6.12
N PRO A 114 -1.58 12.48 4.82
CA PRO A 114 -1.56 13.86 4.30
C PRO A 114 -2.80 14.65 4.73
N PHE A 115 -2.63 15.93 5.06
CA PHE A 115 -3.77 16.79 5.36
C PHE A 115 -4.53 17.14 4.07
N PRO A 116 -5.81 16.78 3.94
CA PRO A 116 -6.57 17.09 2.72
C PRO A 116 -6.69 18.60 2.51
N GLY A 117 -6.28 19.08 1.34
CA GLY A 117 -6.26 20.51 1.00
C GLY A 117 -5.03 21.30 1.47
N ASN A 118 -4.07 20.68 2.17
CA ASN A 118 -2.80 21.34 2.50
C ASN A 118 -1.60 20.39 2.46
N ARG A 119 -0.80 20.51 1.39
CA ARG A 119 0.39 19.68 1.12
C ARG A 119 1.51 19.75 2.15
N ASN A 120 1.56 20.80 2.97
CA ASN A 120 2.61 20.95 3.98
C ASN A 120 2.20 20.42 5.35
N LEU A 121 0.93 20.04 5.50
CA LEU A 121 0.38 19.54 6.76
C LEU A 121 0.15 18.03 6.67
N TYR A 122 0.32 17.36 7.80
CA TYR A 122 0.08 15.92 7.93
C TYR A 122 -0.63 15.65 9.25
N TYR A 123 -1.62 14.77 9.21
CA TYR A 123 -2.14 14.11 10.41
C TYR A 123 -1.18 13.00 10.81
N VAL A 124 -0.72 13.03 12.06
CA VAL A 124 -0.05 11.92 12.72
C VAL A 124 -1.03 11.32 13.70
N PHE A 125 -1.56 10.14 13.39
CA PHE A 125 -2.36 9.37 14.33
C PHE A 125 -1.45 8.48 15.16
N THR A 126 -1.72 8.39 16.45
CA THR A 126 -0.96 7.56 17.39
C THR A 126 -1.91 6.67 18.17
N VAL A 127 -1.54 5.41 18.34
CA VAL A 127 -2.30 4.40 19.08
C VAL A 127 -1.52 4.07 20.34
N SER A 128 -2.15 4.22 21.50
CA SER A 128 -1.51 3.85 22.76
C SER A 128 -1.27 2.34 22.84
N ASP A 129 -0.40 1.94 23.76
CA ASP A 129 -0.46 0.57 24.25
C ASP A 129 -1.75 0.34 25.03
N VAL A 130 -1.91 -0.91 25.42
CA VAL A 130 -3.01 -1.41 26.22
C VAL A 130 -2.59 -1.72 27.68
N THR A 131 -1.29 -1.59 28.01
CA THR A 131 -0.72 -1.89 29.33
C THR A 131 -0.50 -0.67 30.23
N ALA A 132 -0.34 0.54 29.66
CA ALA A 132 -0.01 1.76 30.40
C ALA A 132 -1.21 2.72 30.48
N ALA A 133 -1.00 4.01 30.20
CA ALA A 133 -2.01 5.06 30.39
C ALA A 133 -3.28 4.91 29.52
N ARG A 134 -3.30 3.96 28.56
CA ARG A 134 -4.45 3.64 27.70
C ARG A 134 -5.09 4.89 27.10
N ASN A 135 -4.25 5.67 26.43
CA ASN A 135 -4.62 6.99 25.92
C ASN A 135 -5.50 6.96 24.67
N GLY A 136 -5.86 5.78 24.16
CA GLY A 136 -6.73 5.68 23.00
C GLY A 136 -5.99 5.95 21.70
N ILE A 137 -6.77 6.33 20.69
CA ILE A 137 -6.27 6.85 19.42
C ILE A 137 -6.29 8.38 19.50
N ASN A 138 -5.16 8.99 19.17
CA ASN A 138 -4.99 10.44 19.19
C ASN A 138 -4.45 10.91 17.85
N TYR A 139 -4.63 12.18 17.50
CA TYR A 139 -3.95 12.79 16.37
C TYR A 139 -3.21 14.05 16.76
N SER A 140 -2.18 14.35 15.98
CA SER A 140 -1.47 15.63 15.99
C SER A 140 -1.27 16.15 14.56
N ILE A 141 -1.16 17.45 14.38
CA ILE A 141 -0.81 18.05 13.09
C ILE A 141 0.68 18.35 13.05
N VAL A 142 1.36 17.77 12.07
CA VAL A 142 2.72 18.17 11.68
C VAL A 142 2.63 19.20 10.57
N ASP A 143 3.36 20.30 10.72
CA ASP A 143 3.56 21.33 9.71
C ASP A 143 5.01 21.31 9.24
N MET A 144 5.21 20.93 7.98
CA MET A 144 6.54 20.82 7.34
C MET A 144 7.14 22.17 6.96
N THR A 145 6.38 23.28 7.02
CA THR A 145 6.92 24.64 6.79
C THR A 145 7.71 25.17 7.99
N LEU A 146 7.52 24.57 9.17
CA LEU A 146 8.21 24.96 10.40
C LEU A 146 9.68 24.55 10.40
N ASN A 147 10.46 25.21 11.26
CA ASN A 147 11.86 24.89 11.52
C ASN A 147 12.71 24.78 10.23
N SER A 148 12.56 25.76 9.34
CA SER A 148 13.30 25.83 8.07
C SER A 148 13.14 24.58 7.19
N GLY A 149 11.94 23.99 7.15
CA GLY A 149 11.65 22.80 6.35
C GLY A 149 11.99 21.47 7.03
N LEU A 150 12.37 21.49 8.32
CA LEU A 150 12.54 20.28 9.14
C LEU A 150 11.25 19.83 9.84
N GLY A 151 10.20 20.63 9.74
CA GLY A 151 8.89 20.36 10.30
C GLY A 151 8.78 20.60 11.81
N GLY A 152 7.54 20.67 12.27
CA GLY A 152 7.17 20.80 13.68
C GLY A 152 5.77 20.29 13.93
N VAL A 153 5.54 19.67 15.09
CA VAL A 153 4.19 19.41 15.57
C VAL A 153 3.58 20.73 16.05
N ASP A 154 2.38 21.05 15.60
CA ASP A 154 1.63 22.22 16.06
C ASP A 154 1.21 22.03 17.53
N PRO A 155 1.68 22.87 18.47
CA PRO A 155 1.32 22.77 19.88
C PRO A 155 -0.18 22.86 20.16
N ALA A 156 -0.94 23.61 19.35
CA ALA A 156 -2.38 23.78 19.53
C ALA A 156 -3.18 22.58 19.01
N ARG A 157 -2.57 21.73 18.17
CA ARG A 157 -3.20 20.57 17.54
C ARG A 157 -2.36 19.32 17.79
N LYS A 158 -2.01 19.09 19.06
CA LYS A 158 -1.21 17.95 19.51
C LYS A 158 -2.01 17.07 20.48
N ASN A 159 -1.90 15.75 20.30
CA ASN A 159 -2.52 14.74 21.16
C ASN A 159 -4.04 14.92 21.33
N ILE A 160 -4.73 15.29 20.26
CA ILE A 160 -6.19 15.40 20.27
C ILE A 160 -6.77 13.99 20.23
N ASN A 161 -7.53 13.61 21.26
CA ASN A 161 -8.17 12.31 21.33
C ASN A 161 -9.27 12.19 20.28
N LEU A 162 -9.31 11.06 19.56
CA LEU A 162 -10.39 10.79 18.62
C LEU A 162 -11.67 10.42 19.37
N SER A 163 -12.79 11.05 18.97
CA SER A 163 -14.11 10.64 19.43
C SER A 163 -14.37 9.18 19.01
N LEU A 164 -14.92 8.38 19.93
CA LEU A 164 -15.38 7.03 19.66
C LEU A 164 -16.89 6.98 19.33
N GLY A 165 -17.50 8.15 19.10
CA GLY A 165 -18.90 8.30 18.72
C GLY A 165 -19.87 7.59 19.67
N THR A 166 -20.88 6.94 19.10
CA THR A 166 -21.91 6.20 19.84
C THR A 166 -21.53 4.75 20.15
N SER A 167 -20.23 4.41 20.16
CA SER A 167 -19.77 3.03 20.36
C SER A 167 -20.07 2.46 21.75
N GLY A 168 -20.32 3.32 22.75
CA GLY A 168 -20.49 2.91 24.15
C GLY A 168 -19.18 2.56 24.86
N TYR A 169 -18.03 2.77 24.20
CA TYR A 169 -16.70 2.51 24.73
C TYR A 169 -15.92 3.79 25.00
N THR A 170 -14.81 3.64 25.74
CA THR A 170 -13.93 4.75 26.09
C THR A 170 -12.54 4.56 25.49
N LYS A 171 -11.70 5.59 25.56
CA LYS A 171 -10.31 5.53 25.09
C LYS A 171 -9.51 4.36 25.67
N THR A 172 -9.92 3.81 26.82
CA THR A 172 -9.24 2.68 27.47
C THR A 172 -9.60 1.32 26.90
N ASP A 173 -10.55 1.26 25.97
CA ASP A 173 -11.05 0.04 25.34
C ASP A 173 -10.45 -0.21 23.94
N VAL A 174 -9.70 0.74 23.40
CA VAL A 174 -9.12 0.61 22.05
C VAL A 174 -8.06 -0.49 22.01
N ALA A 175 -7.94 -1.12 20.85
CA ALA A 175 -6.92 -2.12 20.54
C ALA A 175 -5.75 -1.48 19.78
N GLU A 176 -4.65 -2.21 19.63
CA GLU A 176 -3.39 -1.76 19.07
C GLU A 176 -3.34 -1.77 17.53
N ASN A 177 -4.44 -1.39 16.89
CA ASN A 177 -4.55 -1.39 15.43
C ASN A 177 -5.14 -0.10 14.89
N ILE A 178 -4.65 0.27 13.71
CA ILE A 178 -5.16 1.38 12.91
C ILE A 178 -4.77 1.16 11.46
N ALA A 179 -5.66 1.52 10.54
CA ALA A 179 -5.32 1.62 9.12
C ALA A 179 -5.95 2.86 8.51
N ALA A 180 -5.34 3.35 7.45
CA ALA A 180 -5.92 4.41 6.63
C ALA A 180 -5.92 3.99 5.16
N ILE A 181 -6.99 4.32 4.46
CA ILE A 181 -7.16 4.13 3.03
C ILE A 181 -7.73 5.41 2.45
N GLN A 182 -7.27 5.79 1.27
CA GLN A 182 -7.79 7.01 0.68
C GLN A 182 -9.22 6.86 0.14
N HIS A 183 -10.05 7.88 0.32
CA HIS A 183 -11.35 8.01 -0.33
C HIS A 183 -11.23 7.98 -1.87
N THR A 184 -12.26 7.51 -2.56
CA THR A 184 -12.36 7.58 -4.04
C THR A 184 -12.35 8.99 -4.62
N ASN A 185 -12.61 10.04 -3.83
CA ASN A 185 -12.48 11.42 -4.28
C ASN A 185 -11.02 11.82 -4.47
N GLY A 186 -10.10 10.98 -4.00
CA GLY A 186 -8.67 11.11 -4.18
C GLY A 186 -8.05 12.25 -3.38
N THR A 187 -8.69 12.77 -2.34
CA THR A 187 -8.13 13.82 -1.48
C THR A 187 -8.30 13.50 -0.01
N ASP A 188 -9.49 13.03 0.36
CA ASP A 188 -9.83 12.65 1.72
C ASP A 188 -9.36 11.23 2.04
N TYR A 189 -9.33 10.89 3.32
CA TYR A 189 -8.96 9.55 3.77
C TYR A 189 -10.01 8.99 4.71
N TRP A 190 -10.10 7.67 4.74
CA TRP A 190 -10.78 6.92 5.77
C TRP A 190 -9.75 6.39 6.75
N LEU A 191 -10.06 6.48 8.03
CA LEU A 191 -9.31 5.88 9.12
C LEU A 191 -10.17 4.79 9.76
N VAL A 192 -9.61 3.61 9.99
CA VAL A 192 -10.34 2.47 10.53
C VAL A 192 -9.59 1.85 11.70
N SER A 193 -10.33 1.48 12.75
CA SER A 193 -9.85 0.69 13.88
C SER A 193 -10.90 -0.30 14.35
N ARG A 194 -10.45 -1.45 14.84
CA ARG A 194 -11.28 -2.57 15.31
C ARG A 194 -10.95 -2.87 16.78
N PHE A 195 -11.93 -2.79 17.67
CA PHE A 195 -11.76 -3.18 19.07
C PHE A 195 -13.09 -3.61 19.67
N ARG A 196 -13.08 -4.38 20.75
CA ARG A 196 -14.31 -4.91 21.38
C ARG A 196 -15.21 -5.58 20.33
N ASN A 197 -16.48 -5.23 20.25
CA ASN A 197 -17.40 -5.70 19.20
C ASN A 197 -17.72 -4.59 18.17
N VAL A 198 -16.79 -3.64 17.95
CA VAL A 198 -17.00 -2.51 17.04
C VAL A 198 -15.85 -2.32 16.06
N ILE A 199 -16.20 -1.79 14.89
CA ILE A 199 -15.32 -1.20 13.89
C ILE A 199 -15.72 0.27 13.79
N LEU A 200 -14.76 1.17 13.93
CA LEU A 200 -14.98 2.61 13.81
C LEU A 200 -14.34 3.11 12.52
N VAL A 201 -15.08 3.92 11.77
CA VAL A 201 -14.64 4.54 10.52
C VAL A 201 -14.77 6.05 10.63
N TRP A 202 -13.65 6.77 10.56
CA TRP A 202 -13.63 8.22 10.50
C TRP A 202 -13.27 8.70 9.09
N GLN A 203 -13.90 9.78 8.63
CA GLN A 203 -13.44 10.51 7.47
C GLN A 203 -12.45 11.58 7.90
N ILE A 204 -11.36 11.73 7.15
CA ILE A 204 -10.37 12.80 7.28
C ILE A 204 -10.52 13.65 6.02
N SER A 205 -10.89 14.92 6.20
CA SER A 205 -11.06 15.88 5.10
C SER A 205 -10.45 17.23 5.47
N ALA A 206 -10.57 18.22 4.58
CA ALA A 206 -10.09 19.58 4.84
C ALA A 206 -10.76 20.25 6.05
N SER A 207 -11.96 19.78 6.46
CA SER A 207 -12.66 20.28 7.65
C SER A 207 -12.20 19.63 8.95
N GLY A 208 -11.34 18.61 8.90
CA GLY A 208 -10.90 17.86 10.07
C GLY A 208 -11.22 16.36 9.99
N VAL A 209 -11.13 15.72 11.15
CA VAL A 209 -11.57 14.34 11.35
C VAL A 209 -13.05 14.36 11.78
N SER A 210 -13.89 13.55 11.14
CA SER A 210 -15.32 13.47 11.43
C SER A 210 -15.62 12.79 12.78
N GLU A 211 -16.89 12.75 13.19
CA GLU A 211 -17.35 11.70 14.10
C GLU A 211 -17.31 10.34 13.38
N PRO A 212 -17.06 9.22 14.09
CA PRO A 212 -16.99 7.92 13.45
C PRO A 212 -18.38 7.35 13.14
N THR A 213 -18.48 6.64 12.02
CA THR A 213 -19.52 5.64 11.85
C THR A 213 -19.12 4.37 12.61
N VAL A 214 -20.05 3.81 13.38
CA VAL A 214 -19.83 2.62 14.21
C VAL A 214 -20.52 1.41 13.56
N TYR A 215 -19.75 0.35 13.31
CA TYR A 215 -20.27 -0.94 12.84
C TYR A 215 -20.06 -1.99 13.91
N THR A 216 -21.11 -2.73 14.26
CA THR A 216 -21.04 -3.81 15.26
C THR A 216 -20.64 -5.14 14.64
N THR A 217 -19.86 -5.92 15.37
CA THR A 217 -19.39 -7.26 14.99
C THR A 217 -19.93 -8.33 15.92
N GLY A 218 -19.85 -9.60 15.52
CA GLY A 218 -20.34 -10.73 16.32
C GLY A 218 -19.35 -11.18 17.40
N HIS A 219 -18.05 -11.01 17.15
CA HIS A 219 -16.99 -11.32 18.09
C HIS A 219 -16.52 -10.07 18.84
N SER A 220 -16.24 -10.22 20.14
CA SER A 220 -15.64 -9.15 20.95
C SER A 220 -14.14 -9.39 21.15
N VAL A 221 -13.32 -8.57 20.48
CA VAL A 221 -11.87 -8.49 20.64
C VAL A 221 -11.51 -8.07 22.06
N GLY A 222 -10.53 -8.77 22.64
CA GLY A 222 -10.00 -8.49 23.98
C GLY A 222 -9.29 -7.12 24.06
N VAL A 223 -9.00 -6.64 25.27
CA VAL A 223 -7.91 -5.66 25.45
C VAL A 223 -6.82 -6.34 26.24
N HIS A 224 -5.60 -6.14 25.80
CA HIS A 224 -4.44 -6.59 26.54
C HIS A 224 -4.10 -5.57 27.65
N PRO A 225 -3.43 -5.96 28.73
CA PRO A 225 -3.82 -7.14 29.47
C PRO A 225 -5.22 -6.95 30.10
N TYR A 226 -5.93 -8.08 30.26
CA TYR A 226 -7.03 -8.36 31.20
C TYR A 226 -8.48 -8.37 30.64
N PRO A 227 -9.31 -9.40 30.96
CA PRO A 227 -8.99 -10.77 31.42
C PRO A 227 -8.76 -11.77 30.27
N VAL A 228 -8.97 -11.35 29.02
CA VAL A 228 -8.77 -12.17 27.82
C VAL A 228 -7.71 -11.45 26.99
N GLY A 229 -6.46 -11.94 26.98
CA GLY A 229 -5.38 -11.33 26.20
C GLY A 229 -5.82 -11.24 24.74
N GLY A 230 -5.74 -10.05 24.13
CA GLY A 230 -6.25 -9.76 22.77
C GLY A 230 -6.16 -8.26 22.47
N GLY A 231 -6.71 -7.83 21.33
CA GLY A 231 -6.62 -6.45 20.87
C GLY A 231 -5.22 -6.08 20.36
N ILE A 232 -4.49 -7.09 19.89
CA ILE A 232 -3.14 -7.01 19.34
C ILE A 232 -3.21 -7.58 17.92
N GLY A 233 -2.49 -6.99 16.98
CA GLY A 233 -2.44 -7.48 15.60
C GLY A 233 -2.71 -6.39 14.55
N TYR A 234 -2.32 -6.69 13.31
CA TYR A 234 -2.42 -5.74 12.20
C TYR A 234 -3.84 -5.70 11.65
N LEU A 235 -4.30 -4.48 11.37
CA LEU A 235 -5.43 -4.20 10.49
C LEU A 235 -4.86 -3.63 9.19
N LYS A 236 -5.17 -4.24 8.04
CA LYS A 236 -4.77 -3.70 6.73
C LYS A 236 -5.88 -3.78 5.72
N PHE A 237 -5.89 -2.79 4.84
CA PHE A 237 -6.63 -2.83 3.59
C PHE A 237 -5.87 -3.66 2.54
N ASN A 238 -6.60 -4.29 1.63
CA ASN A 238 -6.00 -4.74 0.37
C ASN A 238 -5.64 -3.53 -0.50
N SER A 239 -4.84 -3.75 -1.54
CA SER A 239 -4.24 -2.66 -2.32
C SER A 239 -5.27 -1.68 -2.93
N ASP A 240 -6.40 -2.18 -3.43
CA ASP A 240 -7.48 -1.34 -3.98
C ASP A 240 -8.41 -0.72 -2.91
N GLY A 241 -8.27 -1.18 -1.67
CA GLY A 241 -9.02 -0.79 -0.48
C GLY A 241 -10.50 -1.19 -0.50
N SER A 242 -10.89 -2.15 -1.33
CA SER A 242 -12.25 -2.70 -1.33
C SER A 242 -12.52 -3.60 -0.13
N LYS A 243 -11.49 -4.02 0.60
CA LYS A 243 -11.57 -4.92 1.76
C LYS A 243 -10.51 -4.57 2.81
N PHE A 244 -10.77 -4.94 4.05
CA PHE A 244 -9.72 -5.01 5.07
C PHE A 244 -9.78 -6.32 5.85
N LEU A 245 -8.63 -6.72 6.37
CA LEU A 245 -8.47 -7.85 7.27
C LEU A 245 -7.81 -7.36 8.56
N PHE A 246 -8.29 -7.88 9.68
CA PHE A 246 -7.70 -7.70 11.00
C PHE A 246 -7.47 -9.07 11.64
N PHE A 247 -6.31 -9.26 12.26
CA PHE A 247 -6.06 -10.39 13.16
C PHE A 247 -6.11 -9.91 14.61
N ASP A 248 -6.85 -10.65 15.44
CA ASP A 248 -6.82 -10.54 16.89
C ASP A 248 -5.90 -11.64 17.44
N HIS A 249 -4.66 -11.26 17.72
CA HIS A 249 -3.66 -12.09 18.38
C HIS A 249 -4.02 -12.27 19.86
N LEU A 250 -4.30 -13.50 20.28
CA LEU A 250 -4.56 -13.81 21.68
C LEU A 250 -3.37 -14.50 22.34
N TYR A 251 -2.76 -13.83 23.32
CA TYR A 251 -1.58 -14.31 24.07
C TYR A 251 -1.92 -15.38 25.14
N ALA A 252 -3.20 -15.58 25.48
CA ALA A 252 -3.59 -16.41 26.62
C ALA A 252 -3.63 -17.91 26.27
N ALA A 253 -2.96 -18.73 27.09
CA ALA A 253 -2.95 -20.19 26.92
C ALA A 253 -4.38 -20.77 26.85
N GLY A 254 -4.65 -21.57 25.81
CA GLY A 254 -5.96 -22.18 25.57
C GLY A 254 -6.97 -21.28 24.86
N THR A 255 -6.61 -20.04 24.50
CA THR A 255 -7.41 -19.17 23.64
C THR A 255 -6.99 -19.30 22.17
N LYS A 256 -7.90 -18.97 21.25
CA LYS A 256 -7.66 -19.06 19.80
C LYS A 256 -7.69 -17.66 19.21
N SER A 257 -6.66 -17.28 18.46
CA SER A 257 -6.66 -16.04 17.68
C SER A 257 -7.86 -15.98 16.73
N TRP A 258 -8.34 -14.76 16.48
CA TRP A 258 -9.48 -14.50 15.60
C TRP A 258 -9.04 -13.68 14.39
N LEU A 259 -9.85 -13.74 13.34
CA LEU A 259 -9.75 -12.80 12.23
C LEU A 259 -11.11 -12.15 11.95
N THR A 260 -11.07 -10.92 11.49
CA THR A 260 -12.20 -10.18 10.94
C THR A 260 -11.85 -9.74 9.52
N ILE A 261 -12.63 -10.16 8.52
CA ILE A 261 -12.54 -9.65 7.14
C ILE A 261 -13.86 -8.98 6.77
N ALA A 262 -13.79 -7.85 6.09
CA ALA A 262 -14.98 -7.11 5.66
C ALA A 262 -14.76 -6.39 4.34
N ASP A 263 -15.86 -6.18 3.62
CA ASP A 263 -15.92 -5.32 2.44
C ASP A 263 -15.98 -3.86 2.88
N PHE A 264 -15.29 -2.99 2.12
CA PHE A 264 -15.21 -1.56 2.38
C PHE A 264 -15.47 -0.75 1.12
N ASP A 265 -16.49 0.10 1.16
CA ASP A 265 -16.77 1.06 0.10
C ASP A 265 -16.01 2.36 0.36
N ARG A 266 -14.90 2.57 -0.36
CA ARG A 266 -14.08 3.78 -0.28
C ARG A 266 -14.80 5.07 -0.67
N SER A 267 -15.96 5.00 -1.31
CA SER A 267 -16.74 6.18 -1.68
C SER A 267 -17.65 6.68 -0.57
N THR A 268 -18.06 5.79 0.33
CA THR A 268 -19.02 6.11 1.40
C THR A 268 -18.48 5.84 2.80
N GLY A 269 -17.37 5.12 2.93
CA GLY A 269 -16.86 4.62 4.20
C GLY A 269 -17.65 3.41 4.72
N THR A 270 -18.51 2.81 3.90
CA THR A 270 -19.40 1.73 4.35
C THR A 270 -18.66 0.42 4.56
N VAL A 271 -18.74 -0.13 5.77
CA VAL A 271 -18.32 -1.51 6.08
C VAL A 271 -19.51 -2.45 5.88
N SER A 272 -19.29 -3.55 5.15
CA SER A 272 -20.32 -4.56 4.91
C SER A 272 -19.71 -5.96 4.85
N ASN A 273 -20.56 -6.99 4.79
CA ASN A 273 -20.12 -8.39 4.64
C ASN A 273 -19.05 -8.80 5.68
N ILE A 274 -19.23 -8.38 6.93
CA ILE A 274 -18.31 -8.67 8.02
C ILE A 274 -18.34 -10.17 8.30
N LYS A 275 -17.19 -10.82 8.20
CA LYS A 275 -16.99 -12.24 8.47
C LYS A 275 -15.94 -12.41 9.54
N GLU A 276 -16.24 -13.27 10.51
CA GLU A 276 -15.37 -13.55 11.65
C GLU A 276 -15.23 -15.07 11.82
N ARG A 277 -14.00 -15.52 12.08
CA ARG A 277 -13.69 -16.93 12.38
C ARG A 277 -12.41 -17.04 13.19
N THR A 278 -12.20 -18.18 13.84
CA THR A 278 -10.93 -18.50 14.48
C THR A 278 -9.84 -18.71 13.43
N ALA A 279 -8.62 -18.29 13.74
CA ALA A 279 -7.43 -18.32 12.87
C ALA A 279 -6.40 -19.37 13.35
N THR A 280 -6.87 -20.49 13.89
CA THR A 280 -6.04 -21.52 14.55
C THR A 280 -4.97 -22.13 13.65
N GLU A 281 -5.18 -22.12 12.34
CA GLU A 281 -4.28 -22.69 11.33
C GLU A 281 -2.99 -21.88 11.19
N PHE A 282 -3.05 -20.59 11.53
CA PHE A 282 -1.87 -19.73 11.62
C PHE A 282 -1.16 -19.90 12.98
N GLY A 283 -1.81 -20.50 13.99
CA GLY A 283 -1.31 -20.52 15.36
C GLY A 283 -1.55 -19.17 16.05
N SER A 284 -0.52 -18.33 16.06
CA SER A 284 -0.52 -17.03 16.76
C SER A 284 -0.30 -15.88 15.74
N PRO A 285 -1.24 -15.66 14.80
CA PRO A 285 -1.13 -14.62 13.78
C PRO A 285 -0.99 -13.25 14.42
N TYR A 286 -0.25 -12.36 13.76
CA TYR A 286 0.10 -11.05 14.31
C TYR A 286 0.12 -9.96 13.24
N ALA A 287 0.99 -10.07 12.23
CA ALA A 287 1.03 -9.14 11.11
C ALA A 287 0.54 -9.79 9.82
N LEU A 288 0.12 -8.96 8.87
CA LEU A 288 -0.37 -9.43 7.57
C LEU A 288 0.00 -8.47 6.44
N GLU A 289 0.04 -9.01 5.24
CA GLU A 289 0.16 -8.25 4.00
C GLU A 289 -0.66 -8.91 2.88
N PHE A 290 -1.40 -8.11 2.13
CA PHE A 290 -2.08 -8.59 0.93
C PHE A 290 -1.09 -8.64 -0.24
N SER A 291 -1.31 -9.55 -1.17
CA SER A 291 -0.76 -9.42 -2.53
C SER A 291 -1.37 -8.20 -3.26
N ILE A 292 -0.72 -7.69 -4.31
CA ILE A 292 -1.23 -6.50 -5.04
C ILE A 292 -2.60 -6.77 -5.63
N SER A 293 -2.79 -7.96 -6.20
CA SER A 293 -4.07 -8.44 -6.74
C SER A 293 -5.18 -8.57 -5.68
N GLY A 294 -4.80 -8.74 -4.42
CA GLY A 294 -5.72 -9.07 -3.34
C GLY A 294 -6.21 -10.53 -3.36
N GLU A 295 -5.67 -11.41 -4.21
CA GLU A 295 -6.05 -12.84 -4.23
C GLU A 295 -5.45 -13.58 -3.03
N TYR A 296 -4.24 -13.20 -2.61
CA TYR A 296 -3.48 -13.85 -1.56
C TYR A 296 -3.23 -12.92 -0.37
N VAL A 297 -3.11 -13.53 0.82
CA VAL A 297 -2.63 -12.87 2.03
C VAL A 297 -1.46 -13.64 2.64
N TYR A 298 -0.48 -12.89 3.10
CA TYR A 298 0.72 -13.34 3.79
C TYR A 298 0.60 -12.97 5.26
N VAL A 299 0.66 -13.96 6.14
CA VAL A 299 0.40 -13.80 7.57
C VAL A 299 1.64 -14.22 8.35
N THR A 300 2.19 -13.30 9.15
CA THR A 300 3.23 -13.65 10.12
C THR A 300 2.61 -13.97 11.45
N THR A 301 3.28 -14.84 12.18
CA THR A 301 2.90 -15.24 13.52
C THR A 301 4.01 -14.83 14.48
N VAL A 302 3.65 -14.60 15.73
CA VAL A 302 4.59 -14.31 16.82
C VAL A 302 4.38 -15.35 17.92
N GLU A 303 5.36 -15.52 18.83
CA GLU A 303 5.45 -16.52 19.91
C GLU A 303 6.32 -17.76 19.61
N TYR A 304 6.51 -18.60 20.64
CA TYR A 304 7.42 -19.75 20.64
C TYR A 304 6.75 -21.00 20.08
N GLY A 305 7.44 -21.69 19.17
CA GLY A 305 7.09 -23.05 18.75
C GLY A 305 7.19 -23.26 17.24
N SER A 306 6.85 -24.47 16.80
CA SER A 306 6.90 -24.87 15.39
C SER A 306 5.91 -24.12 14.50
N ALA A 307 4.96 -23.38 15.07
CA ALA A 307 3.99 -22.55 14.34
C ALA A 307 4.48 -21.11 14.07
N ASN A 308 5.63 -20.70 14.62
CA ASN A 308 6.17 -19.37 14.37
C ASN A 308 6.68 -19.23 12.92
N GLY A 309 6.25 -18.22 12.17
CA GLY A 309 6.72 -17.99 10.81
C GLY A 309 5.74 -17.27 9.89
N LEU A 310 5.97 -17.43 8.59
CA LEU A 310 5.18 -16.82 7.52
C LEU A 310 4.27 -17.87 6.86
N TYR A 311 3.00 -17.52 6.69
CA TYR A 311 1.97 -18.35 6.10
C TYR A 311 1.34 -17.65 4.91
N LEU A 312 0.95 -18.43 3.90
CA LEU A 312 0.21 -17.99 2.73
C LEU A 312 -1.18 -18.61 2.72
N ALA A 313 -2.19 -17.80 2.45
CA ALA A 313 -3.57 -18.23 2.25
C ALA A 313 -4.20 -17.48 1.06
N LYS A 314 -5.20 -18.09 0.43
CA LYS A 314 -6.09 -17.37 -0.49
C LYS A 314 -7.14 -16.59 0.29
N VAL A 315 -7.44 -15.37 -0.15
CA VAL A 315 -8.48 -14.53 0.45
C VAL A 315 -9.85 -15.20 0.34
N SER A 316 -10.14 -15.86 -0.80
CA SER A 316 -11.40 -16.61 -0.98
C SER A 316 -11.60 -17.71 0.06
N ASP A 317 -10.52 -18.34 0.52
CA ASP A 317 -10.61 -19.41 1.52
C ASP A 317 -10.83 -18.86 2.93
N ILE A 318 -10.26 -17.69 3.23
CA ILE A 318 -10.53 -16.95 4.48
C ILE A 318 -12.01 -16.54 4.54
N GLU A 319 -12.53 -16.03 3.42
CA GLU A 319 -13.92 -15.59 3.27
C GLU A 319 -14.95 -16.73 3.26
N ASN A 320 -14.50 -17.97 3.03
CA ASN A 320 -15.38 -19.13 2.97
C ASN A 320 -15.63 -19.72 4.36
N LEU A 321 -16.72 -19.28 5.00
CA LEU A 321 -17.11 -19.78 6.33
C LEU A 321 -17.67 -21.22 6.32
N SER A 322 -17.87 -21.85 5.15
CA SER A 322 -18.38 -23.23 5.09
C SER A 322 -17.32 -24.29 5.36
N VAL A 323 -16.02 -23.93 5.26
CA VAL A 323 -14.92 -24.84 5.58
C VAL A 323 -14.52 -24.68 7.05
N ALA A 324 -14.25 -25.79 7.73
CA ALA A 324 -13.86 -25.76 9.15
C ALA A 324 -12.48 -25.12 9.36
N THR A 325 -11.55 -25.35 8.41
CA THR A 325 -10.17 -24.86 8.47
C THR A 325 -9.81 -24.07 7.22
N ILE A 326 -8.94 -23.08 7.38
CA ILE A 326 -8.39 -22.30 6.27
C ILE A 326 -7.20 -23.08 5.68
N PRO A 327 -7.18 -23.45 4.39
CA PRO A 327 -5.99 -23.94 3.73
C PRO A 327 -4.87 -22.90 3.81
N VAL A 328 -3.76 -23.25 4.47
CA VAL A 328 -2.59 -22.40 4.62
C VAL A 328 -1.33 -23.16 4.24
N THR A 329 -0.36 -22.45 3.66
CA THR A 329 0.99 -22.98 3.41
C THR A 329 1.99 -22.21 4.24
N LYS A 330 2.76 -22.91 5.09
CA LYS A 330 3.87 -22.29 5.81
C LYS A 330 5.08 -22.14 4.88
N LEU A 331 5.53 -20.90 4.67
CA LEU A 331 6.60 -20.56 3.73
C LEU A 331 7.97 -20.45 4.38
N ALA A 332 8.03 -19.95 5.62
CA ALA A 332 9.27 -19.73 6.35
C ALA A 332 9.04 -19.77 7.86
N ASN A 333 10.11 -20.00 8.62
CA ASN A 333 10.12 -19.91 10.08
C ASN A 333 10.61 -18.53 10.54
N ASP A 334 10.21 -18.13 11.74
CA ASP A 334 10.76 -17.00 12.52
C ASP A 334 10.59 -15.59 11.93
N ILE A 335 9.79 -15.43 10.88
CA ILE A 335 9.40 -14.10 10.37
C ILE A 335 8.32 -13.51 11.28
N SER A 336 8.61 -12.38 11.92
CA SER A 336 7.73 -11.72 12.90
C SER A 336 6.80 -10.68 12.27
N CYS A 337 7.22 -10.03 11.19
CA CYS A 337 6.43 -8.99 10.52
C CYS A 337 6.73 -8.94 9.03
N VAL A 338 5.73 -8.54 8.25
CA VAL A 338 5.83 -8.30 6.80
C VAL A 338 5.21 -6.95 6.40
N GLN A 339 5.74 -6.36 5.33
CA GLN A 339 5.23 -5.12 4.72
C GLN A 339 5.56 -5.11 3.23
N MET A 340 4.65 -4.63 2.40
CA MET A 340 4.90 -4.46 0.96
C MET A 340 5.81 -3.25 0.69
N GLY A 341 6.84 -3.47 -0.13
CA GLY A 341 7.74 -2.43 -0.66
C GLY A 341 7.13 -1.68 -1.85
N ALA A 342 7.73 -0.54 -2.20
CA ALA A 342 7.31 0.25 -3.37
C ALA A 342 7.47 -0.48 -4.71
N ASP A 343 8.22 -1.57 -4.72
CA ASP A 343 8.48 -2.45 -5.87
C ASP A 343 7.48 -3.63 -5.97
N GLY A 344 6.46 -3.67 -5.12
CA GLY A 344 5.44 -4.71 -5.10
C GLY A 344 5.88 -6.05 -4.51
N ARG A 345 7.11 -6.15 -3.98
CA ARG A 345 7.56 -7.32 -3.20
C ARG A 345 7.16 -7.17 -1.74
N ILE A 346 7.02 -8.30 -1.04
CA ILE A 346 6.74 -8.28 0.41
C ILE A 346 8.03 -8.56 1.17
N TYR A 347 8.39 -7.66 2.07
CA TYR A 347 9.60 -7.72 2.89
C TYR A 347 9.26 -8.16 4.30
N GLY A 348 10.00 -9.13 4.81
CA GLY A 348 9.85 -9.67 6.15
C GLY A 348 11.07 -9.47 7.01
N ILE A 349 10.85 -9.33 8.31
CA ILE A 349 11.90 -9.27 9.35
C ILE A 349 11.65 -10.34 10.41
N ALA A 350 12.69 -10.63 11.20
CA ALA A 350 12.63 -11.54 12.33
C ALA A 350 13.10 -10.86 13.62
N TYR A 351 12.54 -11.27 14.76
CA TYR A 351 12.87 -10.70 16.07
C TYR A 351 14.35 -10.92 16.42
N ASN A 352 15.05 -9.85 16.83
CA ASN A 352 16.47 -9.88 17.19
C ASN A 352 17.39 -10.44 16.10
N SER A 353 16.99 -10.31 14.84
CA SER A 353 17.74 -10.82 13.70
C SER A 353 18.16 -9.69 12.76
N ARG A 354 19.26 -9.91 12.04
CA ARG A 354 19.71 -9.06 10.93
C ARG A 354 19.25 -9.58 9.56
N ASN A 355 18.47 -10.66 9.54
CA ASN A 355 18.00 -11.26 8.30
C ASN A 355 16.88 -10.41 7.69
N LEU A 356 16.88 -10.35 6.35
CA LEU A 356 15.77 -9.84 5.57
C LEU A 356 15.17 -11.01 4.78
N TYR A 357 13.84 -11.07 4.73
CA TYR A 357 13.09 -12.06 3.97
C TYR A 357 12.33 -11.34 2.85
N ILE A 358 12.23 -11.94 1.67
CA ILE A 358 11.57 -11.30 0.53
C ILE A 358 10.68 -12.32 -0.17
N VAL A 359 9.36 -12.09 -0.18
CA VAL A 359 8.45 -12.76 -1.11
C VAL A 359 8.63 -12.11 -2.47
N LEU A 360 9.18 -12.85 -3.43
CA LEU A 360 9.64 -12.28 -4.70
C LEU A 360 8.49 -11.93 -5.65
N ASN A 361 7.43 -12.73 -5.66
CA ASN A 361 6.25 -12.50 -6.49
C ASN A 361 4.95 -12.83 -5.72
N PRO A 362 4.42 -11.86 -4.93
CA PRO A 362 3.24 -12.08 -4.09
C PRO A 362 1.98 -12.53 -4.86
N ASP A 363 1.80 -12.06 -6.10
CA ASP A 363 0.61 -12.37 -6.91
C ASP A 363 0.66 -13.76 -7.55
N SER A 364 1.84 -14.39 -7.62
CA SER A 364 1.94 -15.77 -8.14
C SER A 364 1.34 -16.82 -7.21
N GLY A 365 1.20 -16.51 -5.91
CA GLY A 365 0.81 -17.47 -4.90
C GLY A 365 1.74 -18.69 -4.77
N ASN A 366 2.94 -18.65 -5.37
CA ASN A 366 3.88 -19.78 -5.35
C ASN A 366 4.61 -19.93 -4.00
N GLY A 367 4.57 -18.87 -3.17
CA GLY A 367 5.18 -18.85 -1.85
C GLY A 367 6.71 -18.80 -1.85
N GLU A 368 7.34 -18.30 -2.92
CA GLU A 368 8.80 -18.22 -3.02
C GLU A 368 9.36 -17.08 -2.14
N VAL A 369 10.11 -17.46 -1.09
CA VAL A 369 10.70 -16.54 -0.10
C VAL A 369 12.22 -16.61 -0.14
N ALA A 370 12.88 -15.51 -0.47
CA ALA A 370 14.32 -15.37 -0.38
C ALA A 370 14.76 -15.01 1.05
N LEU A 371 15.77 -15.69 1.58
CA LEU A 371 16.44 -15.34 2.84
C LEU A 371 17.76 -14.63 2.54
N LEU A 372 17.89 -13.39 3.01
CA LEU A 372 19.12 -12.62 2.96
C LEU A 372 19.70 -12.56 4.37
N ALA A 373 20.59 -13.50 4.68
CA ALA A 373 21.19 -13.63 6.00
C ALA A 373 22.11 -12.44 6.32
N ASN A 374 22.00 -11.90 7.54
CA ASN A 374 22.80 -10.76 8.01
C ASN A 374 22.75 -9.51 7.10
N TYR A 375 21.62 -9.28 6.43
CA TYR A 375 21.44 -8.18 5.47
C TYR A 375 21.44 -6.80 6.13
N LEU A 376 20.71 -6.63 7.24
CA LEU A 376 20.63 -5.36 7.97
C LEU A 376 22.01 -4.94 8.51
N LEU A 377 22.26 -3.65 8.72
CA LEU A 377 23.56 -3.15 9.17
C LEU A 377 23.99 -3.76 10.51
N SER A 378 25.29 -3.90 10.73
CA SER A 378 25.83 -4.37 12.02
C SER A 378 25.38 -3.46 13.17
N GLY A 379 25.00 -4.05 14.30
CA GLY A 379 24.45 -3.32 15.45
C GLY A 379 22.98 -2.93 15.33
N THR A 380 22.31 -3.28 14.23
CA THR A 380 20.86 -3.12 14.03
C THR A 380 20.14 -4.47 14.03
N ALA A 381 18.82 -4.48 14.24
CA ALA A 381 18.02 -5.72 14.14
C ALA A 381 16.54 -5.45 13.89
N GLY A 382 15.86 -6.41 13.25
CA GLY A 382 14.41 -6.50 13.20
C GLY A 382 13.80 -6.80 14.58
N ARG A 383 12.54 -6.37 14.76
CA ARG A 383 11.72 -6.65 15.95
C ARG A 383 10.34 -7.16 15.49
N TYR A 384 9.25 -6.79 16.14
CA TYR A 384 7.91 -7.27 15.80
C TYR A 384 7.15 -6.38 14.83
N GLY A 385 7.64 -5.17 14.51
CA GLY A 385 6.93 -4.28 13.59
C GLY A 385 7.79 -3.68 12.48
N LEU A 386 7.13 -3.42 11.36
CA LEU A 386 7.59 -2.61 10.24
C LEU A 386 6.71 -1.34 10.16
N PRO A 387 7.15 -0.29 9.45
CA PRO A 387 6.40 0.96 9.41
C PRO A 387 4.99 0.77 8.83
N VAL A 388 3.96 1.30 9.50
CA VAL A 388 2.59 1.31 8.99
C VAL A 388 2.39 2.51 8.05
N PHE A 389 1.77 2.27 6.89
CA PHE A 389 1.54 3.29 5.86
C PHE A 389 0.05 3.44 5.57
N ALA A 390 -0.37 4.67 5.24
CA ALA A 390 -1.69 4.90 4.65
C ALA A 390 -1.68 4.32 3.23
N VAL A 391 -2.67 3.48 2.92
CA VAL A 391 -2.76 2.84 1.61
C VAL A 391 -3.25 3.87 0.59
N SER A 392 -2.46 4.04 -0.47
CA SER A 392 -2.81 4.77 -1.69
C SER A 392 -2.65 3.82 -2.88
N PHE A 393 -3.66 3.76 -3.73
CA PHE A 393 -3.73 2.76 -4.80
C PHE A 393 -3.42 3.36 -6.18
N PHE A 394 -2.68 2.64 -7.01
CA PHE A 394 -2.72 2.87 -8.44
C PHE A 394 -2.63 1.51 -9.14
N LYS A 395 -3.57 1.24 -10.05
CA LYS A 395 -3.53 0.06 -10.91
C LYS A 395 -4.01 0.43 -12.30
N SER A 396 -3.31 -0.04 -13.32
CA SER A 396 -3.79 -0.04 -14.71
C SER A 396 -3.95 -1.47 -15.18
N GLU A 397 -5.12 -1.81 -15.71
CA GLU A 397 -5.32 -3.10 -16.38
C GLU A 397 -4.59 -3.12 -17.73
N PRO A 398 -4.18 -4.30 -18.23
CA PRO A 398 -3.63 -4.45 -19.57
C PRO A 398 -4.54 -3.81 -20.64
N VAL A 399 -3.94 -3.11 -21.61
CA VAL A 399 -4.67 -2.48 -22.71
C VAL A 399 -5.54 -3.52 -23.43
N GLN A 400 -6.77 -3.14 -23.77
CA GLN A 400 -7.74 -4.00 -24.45
C GLN A 400 -8.08 -3.46 -25.84
N SER A 401 -8.35 -4.37 -26.77
CA SER A 401 -8.88 -4.10 -28.12
C SER A 401 -9.75 -5.30 -28.53
N LYS A 402 -10.41 -5.22 -29.69
CA LYS A 402 -11.00 -6.38 -30.35
C LYS A 402 -9.94 -7.47 -30.58
N GLU A 403 -10.37 -8.73 -30.58
CA GLU A 403 -9.49 -9.89 -30.80
C GLU A 403 -8.82 -9.87 -32.18
N ILE A 404 -9.51 -9.36 -33.20
CA ILE A 404 -8.98 -9.20 -34.56
C ILE A 404 -8.83 -7.71 -34.86
N ILE A 405 -7.63 -7.32 -35.26
CA ILE A 405 -7.28 -5.94 -35.63
C ILE A 405 -6.94 -5.93 -37.12
N CYS A 406 -7.63 -5.07 -37.87
CA CYS A 406 -7.48 -5.00 -39.32
C CYS A 406 -6.61 -3.83 -39.73
N ALA A 407 -5.63 -4.06 -40.60
CA ALA A 407 -4.88 -2.99 -41.24
C ALA A 407 -5.81 -2.10 -42.09
N GLY A 408 -5.56 -0.79 -42.09
CA GLY A 408 -6.37 0.20 -42.82
C GLY A 408 -7.73 0.52 -42.20
N ILE A 409 -8.08 -0.08 -41.05
CA ILE A 409 -9.33 0.19 -40.32
C ILE A 409 -9.00 0.82 -38.97
N SER A 410 -9.77 1.83 -38.57
CA SER A 410 -9.68 2.43 -37.24
C SER A 410 -10.19 1.46 -36.18
N ASN A 411 -9.33 1.10 -35.22
CA ASN A 411 -9.63 0.22 -34.11
C ASN A 411 -9.61 1.00 -32.78
N THR A 412 -10.49 0.64 -31.85
CA THR A 412 -10.57 1.27 -30.53
C THR A 412 -9.76 0.47 -29.52
N TYR A 413 -8.84 1.14 -28.85
CA TYR A 413 -8.06 0.63 -27.73
C TYR A 413 -8.62 1.21 -26.45
N LYS A 414 -8.63 0.41 -25.38
CA LYS A 414 -9.14 0.79 -24.07
C LYS A 414 -8.12 0.50 -22.99
N ILE A 415 -8.02 1.38 -22.01
CA ILE A 415 -7.30 1.14 -20.77
C ILE A 415 -8.24 1.43 -19.61
N THR A 416 -8.23 0.56 -18.60
CA THR A 416 -8.89 0.84 -17.33
C THR A 416 -7.81 1.23 -16.32
N VAL A 417 -7.92 2.44 -15.79
CA VAL A 417 -7.04 2.94 -14.74
C VAL A 417 -7.85 3.09 -13.46
N SER A 418 -7.32 2.58 -12.37
CA SER A 418 -7.85 2.69 -11.02
C SER A 418 -6.84 3.45 -10.17
N LEU A 419 -7.29 4.58 -9.61
CA LEU A 419 -6.49 5.49 -8.80
C LEU A 419 -6.88 5.46 -7.32
N GLY A 420 -5.99 6.05 -6.53
CA GLY A 420 -5.97 6.16 -5.08
C GLY A 420 -4.70 6.91 -4.68
N GLY A 421 -4.66 7.41 -3.45
CA GLY A 421 -3.79 8.56 -3.14
C GLY A 421 -4.21 9.86 -3.83
N ILE A 422 -3.47 10.94 -3.56
CA ILE A 422 -3.79 12.29 -4.07
C ILE A 422 -3.71 12.43 -5.60
N ALA A 423 -3.32 11.34 -6.28
CA ALA A 423 -3.27 11.14 -7.72
C ALA A 423 -4.58 11.47 -8.44
N ARG A 424 -4.44 12.22 -9.53
CA ARG A 424 -5.40 12.46 -10.60
C ARG A 424 -4.73 12.03 -11.90
N LEU A 425 -5.53 11.49 -12.82
CA LEU A 425 -5.04 11.29 -14.17
C LEU A 425 -5.03 12.65 -14.88
N ALA A 426 -3.88 13.05 -15.38
CA ALA A 426 -3.73 14.29 -16.15
C ALA A 426 -3.50 14.00 -17.63
N THR A 427 -2.76 12.93 -17.96
CA THR A 427 -2.55 12.51 -19.35
C THR A 427 -2.57 10.99 -19.51
N LEU A 428 -2.83 10.53 -20.74
CA LEU A 428 -2.56 9.17 -21.18
C LEU A 428 -1.70 9.21 -22.42
N LYS A 429 -0.49 8.65 -22.32
CA LYS A 429 0.44 8.58 -23.43
C LYS A 429 0.38 7.20 -24.05
N TRP A 430 -0.27 7.14 -25.20
CA TRP A 430 -0.44 5.94 -26.03
C TRP A 430 0.74 5.81 -26.98
N ASN A 431 1.41 4.67 -26.98
CA ASN A 431 2.38 4.26 -27.98
C ASN A 431 1.85 3.00 -28.67
N PHE A 432 1.59 3.08 -29.97
CA PHE A 432 1.01 1.97 -30.73
C PHE A 432 2.05 1.00 -31.31
N GLY A 433 3.35 1.23 -31.06
CA GLY A 433 4.42 0.33 -31.50
C GLY A 433 4.72 0.38 -33.00
N ASP A 434 4.01 1.18 -33.78
CA ASP A 434 4.25 1.44 -35.21
C ASP A 434 5.00 2.77 -35.45
N GLY A 435 5.49 3.40 -34.37
CA GLY A 435 6.08 4.74 -34.38
C GLY A 435 5.09 5.85 -34.04
N THR A 436 3.79 5.55 -33.94
CA THR A 436 2.76 6.52 -33.51
C THR A 436 2.73 6.63 -31.99
N ILE A 437 2.99 7.84 -31.47
CA ILE A 437 2.88 8.18 -30.05
C ILE A 437 1.94 9.37 -29.90
N ILE A 438 0.92 9.24 -29.05
CA ILE A 438 -0.06 10.27 -28.74
C ILE A 438 -0.08 10.53 -27.25
N THR A 439 -0.07 11.79 -26.84
CA THR A 439 -0.35 12.19 -25.45
C THR A 439 -1.72 12.84 -25.39
N GLU A 440 -2.69 12.12 -24.85
CA GLU A 440 -4.03 12.61 -24.59
C GLU A 440 -4.03 13.39 -23.27
N THR A 441 -4.43 14.66 -23.29
CA THR A 441 -4.64 15.44 -22.06
C THR A 441 -6.07 15.23 -21.59
N LEU A 442 -6.22 14.87 -20.32
CA LEU A 442 -7.51 14.59 -19.73
C LEU A 442 -8.06 15.82 -18.99
N PRO A 443 -9.39 15.92 -18.80
CA PRO A 443 -9.98 16.98 -17.99
C PRO A 443 -9.38 17.02 -16.58
N ALA A 444 -9.20 18.23 -16.04
CA ALA A 444 -8.71 18.40 -14.67
C ALA A 444 -9.61 17.66 -13.67
N GLY A 445 -9.00 16.83 -12.82
CA GLY A 445 -9.73 16.02 -11.85
C GLY A 445 -10.17 14.64 -12.35
N SER A 446 -9.74 14.20 -13.55
CA SER A 446 -9.95 12.84 -14.02
C SER A 446 -9.48 11.79 -13.01
N ALA A 447 -10.36 10.83 -12.70
CA ALA A 447 -10.18 9.80 -11.68
C ALA A 447 -10.11 8.40 -12.29
N SER A 448 -10.34 7.36 -11.47
CA SER A 448 -10.51 5.98 -11.94
C SER A 448 -11.56 5.89 -13.05
N GLY A 449 -11.27 5.13 -14.10
CA GLY A 449 -12.18 4.96 -15.23
C GLY A 449 -11.57 4.21 -16.41
N THR A 450 -12.42 3.95 -17.41
CA THR A 450 -11.98 3.39 -18.69
C THR A 450 -11.84 4.51 -19.72
N TYR A 451 -10.66 4.61 -20.30
CA TYR A 451 -10.30 5.59 -21.33
C TYR A 451 -10.07 4.86 -22.65
N SER A 452 -10.28 5.55 -23.77
CA SER A 452 -10.18 4.91 -25.08
C SER A 452 -9.62 5.82 -26.15
N TYR A 453 -8.78 5.26 -27.02
CA TYR A 453 -8.22 5.94 -28.17
C TYR A 453 -8.40 5.11 -29.44
N ASN A 454 -8.61 5.77 -30.58
CA ASN A 454 -8.75 5.13 -31.88
C ASN A 454 -7.45 5.21 -32.67
N HIS A 455 -6.97 4.08 -33.21
CA HIS A 455 -5.76 4.02 -34.03
C HIS A 455 -5.96 3.14 -35.28
N THR A 456 -5.29 3.51 -36.37
CA THR A 456 -5.32 2.80 -37.66
C THR A 456 -3.90 2.42 -38.06
N TYR A 457 -3.61 1.12 -38.13
CA TYR A 457 -2.33 0.64 -38.65
C TYR A 457 -2.31 0.63 -40.18
N ALA A 458 -1.24 1.13 -40.78
CA ALA A 458 -1.07 1.15 -42.24
C ALA A 458 -0.68 -0.22 -42.84
N SER A 459 -0.07 -1.09 -42.04
CA SER A 459 0.44 -2.38 -42.45
C SER A 459 0.07 -3.48 -41.46
N THR A 460 0.04 -4.72 -41.94
CA THR A 460 -0.05 -5.91 -41.08
C THR A 460 1.23 -6.10 -40.29
N GLY A 461 1.13 -6.72 -39.12
CA GLY A 461 2.29 -7.01 -38.29
C GLY A 461 1.90 -7.21 -36.83
N THR A 462 2.90 -7.53 -36.01
CA THR A 462 2.74 -7.63 -34.56
C THR A 462 3.20 -6.32 -33.93
N TYR A 463 2.33 -5.70 -33.14
CA TYR A 463 2.58 -4.41 -32.51
C TYR A 463 2.33 -4.47 -31.01
N THR A 464 3.27 -3.96 -30.22
CA THR A 464 3.09 -3.80 -28.77
C THR A 464 2.55 -2.40 -28.50
N VAL A 465 1.32 -2.35 -27.98
CA VAL A 465 0.70 -1.12 -27.52
C VAL A 465 1.06 -0.93 -26.05
N SER A 466 1.62 0.22 -25.72
CA SER A 466 1.89 0.64 -24.35
C SER A 466 1.18 1.94 -24.02
N VAL A 467 0.68 2.05 -22.79
CA VAL A 467 0.01 3.26 -22.30
C VAL A 467 0.63 3.68 -20.98
N ILE A 468 1.11 4.91 -20.95
CA ILE A 468 1.77 5.51 -19.79
C ILE A 468 0.84 6.59 -19.22
N PRO A 469 0.32 6.41 -18.00
CA PRO A 469 -0.50 7.40 -17.32
C PRO A 469 0.38 8.54 -16.79
N GLY A 470 0.02 9.77 -17.13
CA GLY A 470 0.54 10.97 -16.48
C GLY A 470 -0.34 11.34 -15.30
N ILE A 471 0.26 11.43 -14.12
CA ILE A 471 -0.42 11.59 -12.84
C ILE A 471 -0.11 12.99 -12.31
N ASP A 472 -1.15 13.75 -11.94
CA ASP A 472 -1.05 14.96 -11.10
C ASP A 472 -1.61 14.59 -9.74
N ASP A 473 -0.78 14.57 -8.72
CA ASP A 473 -1.19 14.15 -7.39
C ASP A 473 -1.50 15.35 -6.47
N GLY A 474 -1.97 16.46 -7.06
CA GLY A 474 -2.45 17.64 -6.36
C GLY A 474 -1.38 18.72 -6.12
N ASP A 475 -0.20 18.59 -6.71
CA ASP A 475 0.84 19.63 -6.71
C ASP A 475 0.91 20.45 -8.02
N GLY A 476 0.08 20.10 -9.01
CA GLY A 476 0.02 20.77 -10.31
C GLY A 476 1.16 20.38 -11.26
N ILE A 477 1.97 19.38 -10.91
CA ILE A 477 3.01 18.80 -11.76
C ILE A 477 2.55 17.42 -12.20
N VAL A 478 2.52 17.21 -13.52
CA VAL A 478 2.21 15.90 -14.10
C VAL A 478 3.51 15.10 -14.22
N TYR A 479 3.51 13.88 -13.69
CA TYR A 479 4.61 12.93 -13.84
C TYR A 479 4.14 11.63 -14.50
N GLU A 480 5.00 11.04 -15.33
CA GLU A 480 4.80 9.70 -15.89
C GLU A 480 5.48 8.68 -14.95
N ASP A 481 4.81 7.55 -14.69
CA ASP A 481 5.34 6.46 -13.87
C ASP A 481 5.56 5.21 -14.75
N ALA A 482 6.83 4.81 -14.89
CA ALA A 482 7.25 3.73 -15.77
C ALA A 482 6.88 2.33 -15.24
N ASP A 483 6.58 2.19 -13.95
CA ASP A 483 6.13 0.92 -13.38
C ASP A 483 4.60 0.75 -13.51
N LYS A 484 3.92 1.79 -14.02
CA LYS A 484 2.48 1.84 -14.28
C LYS A 484 2.15 1.81 -15.77
N VAL A 485 3.12 1.42 -16.59
CA VAL A 485 2.87 1.20 -18.02
C VAL A 485 2.02 -0.05 -18.17
N SER A 486 0.88 0.13 -18.82
CA SER A 486 0.06 -0.99 -19.29
C SER A 486 0.49 -1.37 -20.70
N GLU A 487 0.88 -2.63 -20.90
CA GLU A 487 1.35 -3.12 -22.20
C GLU A 487 0.57 -4.36 -22.65
N LYS A 488 0.30 -4.43 -23.96
CA LYS A 488 -0.21 -5.64 -24.61
C LYS A 488 0.20 -5.69 -26.08
N THR A 489 0.58 -6.88 -26.52
CA THR A 489 0.89 -7.16 -27.93
C THR A 489 -0.34 -7.61 -28.69
N PHE A 490 -0.52 -7.08 -29.90
CA PHE A 490 -1.62 -7.40 -30.81
C PHE A 490 -1.09 -7.76 -32.20
N ASP A 491 -1.76 -8.69 -32.86
CA ASP A 491 -1.53 -9.01 -34.27
C ASP A 491 -2.53 -8.24 -35.15
N VAL A 492 -1.99 -7.47 -36.08
CA VAL A 492 -2.73 -6.73 -37.09
C VAL A 492 -2.67 -7.50 -38.39
N VAL A 493 -3.84 -7.88 -38.89
CA VAL A 493 -4.00 -8.75 -40.06
C VAL A 493 -4.66 -8.00 -41.22
N ASP A 494 -4.50 -8.57 -42.41
CA ASP A 494 -5.25 -8.11 -43.57
C ASP A 494 -6.67 -8.70 -43.50
N CYS A 495 -7.66 -7.83 -43.33
CA CYS A 495 -9.07 -8.20 -43.29
C CYS A 495 -9.79 -7.96 -44.62
N SER A 496 -9.04 -7.72 -45.71
CA SER A 496 -9.63 -7.59 -47.03
C SER A 496 -10.41 -8.86 -47.36
N ILE A 497 -11.71 -8.72 -47.57
CA ILE A 497 -12.53 -9.81 -48.09
C ILE A 497 -12.09 -9.98 -49.54
N ILE A 498 -11.39 -11.07 -49.83
CA ILE A 498 -11.16 -11.52 -51.19
C ILE A 498 -12.51 -11.97 -51.74
N SER A 499 -13.32 -11.03 -52.25
CA SER A 499 -14.47 -11.41 -53.05
C SER A 499 -13.93 -12.09 -54.30
N ASN A 500 -14.15 -13.40 -54.42
CA ASN A 500 -13.75 -14.15 -55.60
C ASN A 500 -14.40 -13.49 -56.83
N ARG A 501 -13.59 -13.02 -57.78
CA ARG A 501 -14.08 -12.39 -59.03
C ARG A 501 -15.04 -13.30 -59.82
N MET A 502 -15.06 -14.61 -59.54
CA MET A 502 -15.99 -15.56 -60.16
C MET A 502 -17.43 -15.54 -59.61
N ILE A 503 -17.73 -14.76 -58.56
CA ILE A 503 -19.09 -14.61 -58.01
C ILE A 503 -19.56 -13.15 -58.17
N ARG A 504 -19.46 -12.59 -59.38
CA ARG A 504 -20.43 -11.59 -59.84
C ARG A 504 -21.46 -12.35 -60.67
N ARG A 505 -22.58 -12.74 -60.08
CA ARG A 505 -23.82 -12.83 -60.86
C ARG A 505 -24.38 -11.42 -60.90
N ASP A 506 -24.64 -10.95 -62.11
CA ASP A 506 -25.36 -9.71 -62.37
C ASP A 506 -26.62 -9.65 -61.51
N VAL A 507 -26.58 -8.86 -60.45
CA VAL A 507 -27.81 -8.34 -59.86
C VAL A 507 -28.24 -7.22 -60.79
N LYS A 508 -29.04 -7.59 -61.80
CA LYS A 508 -29.84 -6.60 -62.53
C LYS A 508 -30.69 -5.86 -61.51
N ARG A 509 -30.56 -4.54 -61.50
CA ARG A 509 -31.57 -3.64 -60.92
C ARG A 509 -32.80 -3.72 -61.84
N ASP A 510 -33.90 -4.23 -61.31
CA ASP A 510 -35.24 -3.74 -61.63
C ASP A 510 -35.70 -2.88 -60.46
#